data_AF-A0A914CZ61-F1
#
_entry.id   AF-A0A914CZ61-F1
#
_cell.length_a   1.000
_cell.length_b   1.000
_cell.length_c   1.000
_cell.angle_alpha   90.00
_cell.angle_beta   90.00
_cell.angle_gamma   90.00
#
_symmetry.space_group_name_H-M   'P 1'
#
loop_
_entity.id
_entity.type
_entity.pdbx_description
1 polymer ?
#
loop_
_entity_poly.entity_id
_entity_poly.type
_entity_poly.pdbx_seq_one_letter_code
_entity_poly.pdbx_strand_id
1 'polypeptide(L)'
;MASQKLPVDAPSPRLCLVRKTYDDQEYGFNLHAEKGKGQFIGAVDAGSIAELAGLKPGDRIFAVNGFNIIGVSHKEVVSKIKSDPQQCELLVISEEGADWYERNNIPINMSLSNIIRPCKEEVFFGV
;
A
#
# COMPACT_ATOMS: atom_id res chain seq x y z
N MET A 1 13.38 9.38 -18.28
CA MET A 1 13.01 8.90 -16.93
C MET A 1 13.67 7.53 -16.77
N ALA A 2 14.71 7.41 -15.96
CA ALA A 2 15.48 6.17 -15.86
C ALA A 2 14.68 5.13 -15.05
N SER A 3 14.32 4.01 -15.67
CA SER A 3 13.85 2.84 -14.94
C SER A 3 15.01 2.35 -14.08
N GLN A 4 14.87 2.41 -12.75
CA GLN A 4 15.83 1.81 -11.82
C GLN A 4 15.92 0.32 -12.19
N LYS A 5 17.10 -0.15 -12.65
CA LYS A 5 17.29 -1.54 -13.09
C LYS A 5 17.25 -2.44 -11.84
N LEU A 6 16.06 -2.95 -11.51
CA LEU A 6 15.86 -3.88 -10.41
C LEU A 6 16.39 -5.26 -10.79
N PRO A 7 16.99 -5.99 -9.84
CA PRO A 7 17.37 -7.38 -10.09
C PRO A 7 16.12 -8.26 -10.22
N VAL A 8 16.26 -9.40 -10.88
CA VAL A 8 15.14 -10.26 -11.28
C VAL A 8 14.42 -10.91 -10.09
N ASP A 9 15.10 -11.05 -8.96
CA ASP A 9 14.60 -11.60 -7.70
C ASP A 9 13.91 -10.55 -6.82
N ALA A 10 13.83 -9.29 -7.26
CA ALA A 10 13.21 -8.22 -6.49
C ALA A 10 11.71 -8.50 -6.24
N PRO A 11 11.26 -8.64 -4.98
CA PRO A 11 9.86 -8.85 -4.67
C PRO A 11 9.05 -7.64 -5.12
N SER A 12 7.85 -7.86 -5.64
CA SER A 12 7.03 -6.79 -6.23
C SER A 12 6.16 -6.11 -5.17
N PRO A 13 6.32 -4.79 -4.91
CA PRO A 13 5.40 -4.05 -4.06
C PRO A 13 4.00 -4.00 -4.68
N ARG A 14 2.97 -3.95 -3.86
CA ARG A 14 1.57 -3.79 -4.26
C ARG A 14 1.12 -2.35 -4.08
N LEU A 15 0.52 -1.78 -5.12
CA LEU A 15 -0.19 -0.51 -5.04
C LEU A 15 -1.69 -0.80 -4.96
N CYS A 16 -2.19 -0.80 -3.73
CA CYS A 16 -3.58 -1.11 -3.43
C CYS A 16 -4.40 0.18 -3.43
N LEU A 17 -5.30 0.34 -4.39
CA LEU A 17 -6.27 1.41 -4.42
C LEU A 17 -7.56 0.95 -3.74
N VAL A 18 -7.91 1.56 -2.62
CA VAL A 18 -9.13 1.29 -1.90
C VAL A 18 -10.12 2.41 -2.19
N ARG A 19 -11.20 2.11 -2.93
CA ARG A 19 -12.25 3.09 -3.26
C ARG A 19 -13.53 2.74 -2.51
N LYS A 20 -14.04 3.69 -1.72
CA LYS A 20 -15.33 3.56 -1.05
C LYS A 20 -16.46 3.77 -2.03
N THR A 21 -17.53 3.01 -1.84
CA THR A 21 -18.78 3.16 -2.58
C THR A 21 -19.68 4.23 -1.95
N TYR A 22 -19.63 4.37 -0.62
CA TYR A 22 -20.43 5.31 0.16
C TYR A 22 -19.56 6.04 1.18
N ASP A 23 -19.88 7.29 1.54
CA ASP A 23 -19.07 8.11 2.44
C ASP A 23 -18.87 7.48 3.84
N ASP A 24 -19.91 6.86 4.38
CA ASP A 24 -19.91 6.21 5.69
C ASP A 24 -19.27 4.81 5.68
N GLN A 25 -18.81 4.32 4.52
CA GLN A 25 -18.17 3.02 4.41
C GLN A 25 -16.76 3.06 5.02
N GLU A 26 -16.43 2.06 5.83
CA GLU A 26 -15.08 1.85 6.30
C GLU A 26 -14.24 1.12 5.26
N TYR A 27 -12.93 1.35 5.25
CA TYR A 27 -12.04 0.65 4.31
C TYR A 27 -11.94 -0.86 4.60
N GLY A 28 -12.16 -1.27 5.85
CA GLY A 28 -12.09 -2.69 6.28
C GLY A 28 -10.67 -3.19 6.52
N PHE A 29 -9.79 -2.33 7.04
CA PHE A 29 -8.46 -2.74 7.50
C PHE A 29 -8.03 -1.95 8.74
N ASN A 30 -7.16 -2.55 9.53
CA ASN A 30 -6.56 -1.94 10.70
C ASN A 30 -5.13 -1.48 10.40
N LEU A 31 -4.83 -0.23 10.74
CA LEU A 31 -3.48 0.32 10.71
C LEU A 31 -2.84 0.20 12.10
N HIS A 32 -1.64 -0.37 12.18
CA HIS A 32 -0.84 -0.39 13.41
C HIS A 32 0.57 0.16 13.17
N ALA A 33 1.15 0.80 14.18
CA ALA A 33 2.50 1.33 14.12
C ALA A 33 3.44 0.47 14.98
N GLU A 34 4.51 -0.05 14.39
CA GLU A 34 5.57 -0.73 15.12
C GLU A 34 6.73 0.23 15.40
N LYS A 35 7.17 0.29 16.67
CA LYS A 35 8.24 1.17 17.11
C LYS A 35 9.53 0.88 16.34
N GLY A 36 9.99 1.86 15.57
CA GLY A 36 11.22 1.78 14.79
C GLY A 36 11.10 1.13 13.41
N LYS A 37 10.01 0.38 13.12
CA LYS A 37 9.80 -0.22 11.79
C LYS A 37 8.79 0.53 10.92
N GLY A 38 7.85 1.29 11.49
CA GLY A 38 6.91 2.11 10.71
C GLY A 38 5.47 1.60 10.78
N GLN A 39 4.73 1.70 9.67
CA GLN A 39 3.29 1.44 9.63
C GLN A 39 2.97 0.11 8.93
N PHE A 40 2.05 -0.66 9.50
CA PHE A 40 1.70 -2.00 9.06
C PHE A 40 0.18 -2.18 9.00
N ILE A 41 -0.25 -3.09 8.12
CA ILE A 41 -1.60 -3.60 8.06
C ILE A 41 -1.74 -4.68 9.13
N GLY A 42 -2.52 -4.41 10.18
CA GLY A 42 -2.72 -5.36 11.28
C GLY A 42 -3.70 -6.48 10.91
N ALA A 43 -4.90 -6.10 10.49
CA ALA A 43 -5.96 -7.01 10.07
C ALA A 43 -6.67 -6.44 8.85
N VAL A 44 -7.23 -7.34 8.03
CA VAL A 44 -8.07 -6.98 6.89
C VAL A 44 -9.36 -7.78 7.02
N ASP A 45 -10.49 -7.11 6.90
CA ASP A 45 -11.80 -7.73 7.03
C ASP A 45 -12.13 -8.51 5.75
N ALA A 46 -12.63 -9.74 5.91
CA ALA A 46 -13.01 -10.58 4.78
C ALA A 46 -14.18 -9.97 4.00
N GLY A 47 -14.07 -9.95 2.67
CA GLY A 47 -15.06 -9.33 1.77
C GLY A 47 -15.03 -7.79 1.76
N SER A 48 -14.07 -7.16 2.44
CA SER A 48 -13.92 -5.71 2.43
C SER A 48 -13.29 -5.19 1.14
N ILE A 49 -13.46 -3.88 0.89
CA ILE A 49 -12.80 -3.19 -0.21
C ILE A 49 -11.27 -3.20 -0.06
N ALA A 50 -10.74 -3.27 1.17
CA ALA A 50 -9.33 -3.44 1.44
C ALA A 50 -8.79 -4.80 0.97
N GLU A 51 -9.51 -5.89 1.25
CA GLU A 51 -9.15 -7.23 0.77
C GLU A 51 -9.21 -7.30 -0.76
N LEU A 52 -10.28 -6.77 -1.35
CA LEU A 52 -10.46 -6.70 -2.80
C LEU A 52 -9.39 -5.83 -3.48
N ALA A 53 -8.92 -4.78 -2.81
CA ALA A 53 -7.80 -3.96 -3.26
C ALA A 53 -6.45 -4.68 -3.16
N GLY A 54 -6.38 -5.86 -2.53
CA GLY A 54 -5.18 -6.68 -2.42
C GLY A 54 -4.31 -6.39 -1.20
N LEU A 55 -4.84 -5.69 -0.18
CA LEU A 55 -4.16 -5.54 1.11
C LEU A 55 -4.11 -6.87 1.85
N LYS A 56 -3.00 -7.14 2.52
CA LYS A 56 -2.84 -8.34 3.34
C LYS A 56 -2.38 -7.97 4.75
N PRO A 57 -2.82 -8.72 5.78
CA PRO A 57 -2.29 -8.55 7.13
C PRO A 57 -0.78 -8.84 7.16
N GLY A 58 -0.03 -8.05 7.91
CA GLY A 58 1.43 -8.09 7.99
C GLY A 58 2.16 -7.26 6.92
N ASP A 59 1.44 -6.65 5.98
CA ASP A 59 2.05 -5.77 4.99
C ASP A 59 2.56 -4.48 5.62
N ARG A 60 3.75 -4.03 5.21
CA ARG A 60 4.34 -2.75 5.58
C ARG A 60 4.01 -1.69 4.54
N ILE A 61 3.62 -0.50 5.01
CA ILE A 61 3.21 0.62 4.15
C ILE A 61 4.40 1.57 3.96
N PHE A 62 4.65 1.93 2.70
CA PHE A 62 5.73 2.83 2.29
C PHE A 62 5.23 4.14 1.73
N ALA A 63 4.06 4.16 1.08
CA ALA A 63 3.46 5.40 0.60
C ALA A 63 1.93 5.39 0.75
N VAL A 64 1.37 6.59 0.91
CA VAL A 64 -0.08 6.84 0.99
C VAL A 64 -0.42 7.99 0.04
N ASN A 65 -1.37 7.78 -0.87
CA ASN A 65 -1.81 8.76 -1.87
C ASN A 65 -0.64 9.37 -2.65
N GLY A 66 0.34 8.54 -3.04
CA GLY A 66 1.56 8.96 -3.72
C GLY A 66 2.65 9.59 -2.83
N PHE A 67 2.38 9.83 -1.54
CA PHE A 67 3.35 10.41 -0.60
C PHE A 67 4.09 9.33 0.18
N ASN A 68 5.42 9.35 0.14
CA ASN A 68 6.24 8.50 0.99
C ASN A 68 5.99 8.80 2.48
N ILE A 69 5.83 7.75 3.29
CA ILE A 69 5.55 7.87 4.73
C ILE A 69 6.71 7.38 5.62
N ILE A 70 7.87 7.06 5.05
CA ILE A 70 9.07 6.72 5.83
C ILE A 70 9.41 7.89 6.77
N GLY A 71 9.48 7.63 8.08
CA GLY A 71 9.78 8.63 9.10
C GLY A 71 8.59 9.53 9.50
N VAL A 72 7.41 9.34 8.89
CA VAL A 72 6.20 10.10 9.23
C VAL A 72 5.52 9.51 10.46
N SER A 73 4.97 10.38 11.32
CA SER A 73 4.28 9.93 12.53
C SER A 73 3.00 9.17 12.20
N HIS A 74 2.60 8.21 13.06
CA HIS A 74 1.36 7.44 12.87
C HIS A 74 0.14 8.35 12.66
N LYS A 75 0.05 9.44 13.43
CA LYS A 75 -1.04 10.41 13.34
C LYS A 75 -1.10 11.10 11.98
N GLU A 76 0.04 11.49 11.42
CA GLU A 76 0.11 12.10 10.09
C GLU A 76 -0.24 11.10 8.98
N VAL A 77 0.20 9.84 9.10
CA VAL A 77 -0.18 8.79 8.15
C VAL A 77 -1.69 8.59 8.14
N VAL A 78 -2.33 8.49 9.32
CA VAL A 78 -3.79 8.43 9.43
C VAL A 78 -4.45 9.65 8.80
N SER A 79 -3.89 10.85 9.02
CA SER A 79 -4.41 12.07 8.40
C SER A 79 -4.31 12.07 6.87
N LYS A 80 -3.25 11.48 6.31
CA LYS A 80 -3.07 11.33 4.85
C LYS A 80 -4.00 10.28 4.26
N ILE A 81 -4.25 9.18 4.97
CA ILE A 81 -5.24 8.17 4.55
C ILE A 81 -6.63 8.81 4.50
N LYS A 82 -6.95 9.64 5.51
CA LYS A 82 -8.23 10.35 5.62
C LYS A 82 -8.29 11.66 4.82
N SER A 83 -7.25 12.01 4.05
CA SER A 83 -7.25 13.26 3.29
C SER A 83 -8.24 13.24 2.13
N ASP A 84 -8.45 12.05 1.56
CA ASP A 84 -9.46 11.79 0.54
C ASP A 84 -10.53 10.88 1.19
N PRO A 85 -11.78 11.36 1.34
CA PRO A 85 -12.82 10.59 1.99
C PRO A 85 -13.31 9.41 1.12
N GLN A 86 -13.10 9.46 -0.20
CA GLN A 86 -13.70 8.52 -1.16
C GLN A 86 -12.71 7.43 -1.60
N GLN A 87 -11.41 7.69 -1.59
CA GLN A 87 -10.40 6.70 -1.97
C GLN A 87 -9.09 6.87 -1.20
N CYS A 88 -8.31 5.79 -1.13
CA CYS A 88 -6.98 5.80 -0.54
C CYS A 88 -6.07 4.84 -1.32
N GLU A 89 -4.94 5.35 -1.80
CA GLU A 89 -3.91 4.55 -2.46
C GLU A 89 -2.78 4.22 -1.49
N LEU A 90 -2.47 2.93 -1.32
CA LEU A 90 -1.47 2.45 -0.38
C LEU A 90 -0.41 1.64 -1.14
N LEU A 91 0.85 2.07 -1.05
CA LEU A 91 1.99 1.28 -1.51
C LEU A 91 2.46 0.39 -0.35
N VAL A 92 2.30 -0.92 -0.53
CA VAL A 92 2.57 -1.92 0.50
C VAL A 92 3.42 -3.07 -0.02
N ILE A 93 4.12 -3.75 0.87
CA ILE A 93 4.84 -5.00 0.57
C ILE A 93 4.88 -5.87 1.83
N SER A 94 5.05 -7.19 1.66
CA SER A 94 5.28 -8.08 2.79
C SER A 94 6.54 -7.68 3.57
N GLU A 95 6.59 -7.99 4.87
CA GLU A 95 7.77 -7.73 5.71
C GLU A 95 9.04 -8.35 5.10
N GLU A 96 8.93 -9.60 4.63
CA GLU A 96 10.03 -10.31 3.95
C GLU A 96 10.52 -9.57 2.70
N GLY A 97 9.59 -8.96 1.95
CA GLY A 97 9.92 -8.16 0.78
C GLY A 97 10.61 -6.86 1.17
N ALA A 98 10.10 -6.16 2.19
CA ALA A 98 10.73 -4.97 2.74
C ALA A 98 12.18 -5.25 3.18
N ASP A 99 12.41 -6.37 3.89
CA ASP A 99 13.74 -6.81 4.30
C ASP A 99 14.68 -7.03 3.11
N TRP A 100 14.17 -7.62 2.01
CA TRP A 100 14.96 -7.81 0.80
C TRP A 100 15.40 -6.45 0.22
N TYR A 101 14.51 -5.46 0.16
CA TYR A 101 14.84 -4.12 -0.32
C TYR A 101 15.85 -3.40 0.57
N GLU A 102 15.68 -3.49 1.89
CA GLU A 102 16.62 -2.92 2.87
C GLU A 102 18.01 -3.55 2.75
N ARG A 103 18.11 -4.89 2.64
CA ARG A 103 19.40 -5.60 2.45
C ARG A 103 20.11 -5.21 1.15
N ASN A 104 19.34 -4.96 0.09
CA ASN A 104 19.87 -4.53 -1.20
C ASN A 104 20.12 -3.01 -1.28
N ASN A 105 19.84 -2.24 -0.22
CA ASN A 105 19.95 -0.78 -0.18
C ASN A 105 19.12 -0.09 -1.29
N ILE A 106 17.96 -0.66 -1.63
CA ILE A 106 17.06 -0.12 -2.65
C ILE A 106 15.86 0.55 -1.95
N PRO A 107 15.63 1.86 -2.14
CA PRO A 107 14.51 2.54 -1.50
C PRO A 107 13.18 2.15 -2.15
N ILE A 108 12.21 1.72 -1.35
CA ILE A 108 10.84 1.47 -1.81
C ILE A 108 10.11 2.81 -1.95
N ASN A 109 9.68 3.14 -3.16
CA ASN A 109 8.90 4.32 -3.48
C ASN A 109 8.08 4.11 -4.77
N MET A 110 7.26 5.10 -5.13
CA MET A 110 6.37 5.06 -6.30
C MET A 110 7.09 5.00 -7.67
N SER A 111 8.41 5.16 -7.71
CA SER A 111 9.22 5.11 -8.94
C SER A 111 9.71 3.71 -9.28
N LEU A 112 9.43 2.71 -8.43
CA LEU A 112 9.79 1.31 -8.71
C LEU A 112 9.02 0.79 -9.92
N SER A 113 9.71 0.11 -10.84
CA SER A 113 9.10 -0.42 -12.07
C SER A 113 8.40 -1.77 -11.89
N ASN A 114 8.61 -2.45 -10.75
CA ASN A 114 8.00 -3.74 -10.41
C ASN A 114 6.79 -3.61 -9.48
N ILE A 115 6.19 -2.42 -9.39
CA ILE A 115 4.96 -2.23 -8.59
C ILE A 115 3.79 -2.89 -9.32
N ILE A 116 3.09 -3.80 -8.63
CA ILE A 116 1.89 -4.46 -9.14
C ILE A 116 0.63 -3.75 -8.64
N ARG A 117 -0.41 -3.70 -9.47
CA ARG A 117 -1.72 -3.15 -9.13
C ARG A 117 -2.72 -4.31 -9.02
N PRO A 118 -2.91 -4.89 -7.82
CA PRO A 118 -3.82 -6.01 -7.63
C PRO A 118 -5.29 -5.69 -7.92
N CYS A 119 -5.73 -4.44 -7.67
CA CYS A 119 -7.06 -3.99 -8.02
C CYS A 119 -7.19 -3.90 -9.55
N LYS A 120 -7.95 -4.82 -10.16
CA LYS A 120 -8.28 -4.76 -11.59
C LYS A 120 -9.19 -3.56 -11.83
N GLU A 121 -8.69 -2.52 -12.49
CA GLU A 121 -9.53 -1.45 -13.06
C GLU A 121 -10.23 -1.90 -14.36
N GLU A 122 -10.58 -3.18 -14.49
CA GLU A 122 -11.24 -3.74 -15.67
C GLU A 122 -12.31 -4.78 -15.29
N VAL A 123 -13.54 -4.31 -15.02
CA VAL A 123 -14.79 -4.85 -15.60
C VAL A 123 -15.83 -3.71 -15.61
N PHE A 124 -15.69 -2.74 -16.51
CA PHE A 124 -16.82 -1.87 -16.90
C PHE A 124 -16.62 -1.39 -18.34
N PHE A 125 -16.70 -2.31 -19.29
CA PHE A 125 -17.25 -2.01 -20.62
C PHE A 125 -17.84 -3.30 -21.19
N GLY A 126 -19.16 -3.29 -21.40
CA GLY A 126 -19.89 -4.38 -22.03
C GLY A 126 -21.31 -4.54 -21.48
N VAL A 127 -22.15 -3.53 -21.73
CA VAL A 127 -23.57 -3.78 -21.98
C VAL A 127 -23.72 -4.61 -23.25
#